data_AF-A0A0G4MTB1-F1
#
_entry.id   AF-A0A0G4MTB1-F1
#
_cell.length_a   1.000
_cell.length_b   1.000
_cell.length_c   1.000
_cell.angle_alpha   90.00
_cell.angle_beta   90.00
_cell.angle_gamma   90.00
#
_symmetry.space_group_name_H-M   'P 1'
#
loop_
_entity.id
_entity.type
_entity.pdbx_description
1 polymer ?
#
loop_
_entity_poly.entity_id
_entity_poly.type
_entity_poly.pdbx_seq_one_letter_code
_entity_poly.pdbx_strand_id
1 'polypeptide(L)'
;MWPVKHLTFPLALVMAAVCEGNTEKSIFLAPATVNIPAQQPTLEALGLDVLTPTRTSIRSHLNASFPDAGSAVGSATWFLLDDLRPSQRYELRVCWAATQPTDFILDVYPLEKVWETPDLIASLASYVESRASLGTTQPVDASSTATGGKTHGRGRTRPDSEASVMLLRVLAAADYYSHDAVVMTRVDPVLVDIILDPYLLNVVPQSLAPTVVYMTLVAGLAWALAQRIRNHLLALTSSPGQAVKKAM
;
A
#
# COMPACT_ATOMS: atom_id res chain seq x y z
N MET A 1 30.54 7.23 -34.67
CA MET A 1 29.11 7.29 -34.29
C MET A 1 28.98 6.66 -32.91
N TRP A 2 28.80 7.50 -31.89
CA TRP A 2 28.90 7.17 -30.46
C TRP A 2 27.74 6.25 -30.00
N PRO A 3 27.95 5.29 -29.08
CA PRO A 3 26.92 4.38 -28.62
C PRO A 3 25.99 5.06 -27.60
N VAL A 4 25.06 5.89 -28.07
CA VAL A 4 24.03 6.55 -27.24
C VAL A 4 23.04 5.53 -26.62
N LYS A 5 23.01 4.29 -27.11
CA LYS A 5 22.06 3.25 -26.68
C LYS A 5 22.34 2.67 -25.28
N HIS A 6 23.56 2.78 -24.76
CA HIS A 6 23.91 2.16 -23.47
C HIS A 6 23.68 3.08 -22.26
N LEU A 7 23.49 4.40 -22.47
CA LEU A 7 23.34 5.36 -21.37
C LEU A 7 21.88 5.63 -21.00
N THR A 8 20.93 5.37 -21.90
CA THR A 8 19.50 5.67 -21.67
C THR A 8 18.86 4.76 -20.62
N PHE A 9 19.21 3.47 -20.62
CA PHE A 9 18.68 2.49 -19.67
C PHE A 9 19.13 2.74 -18.21
N PRO A 10 20.44 2.94 -17.91
CA PRO A 10 20.86 3.25 -16.56
C PRO A 10 20.35 4.61 -16.07
N LEU A 11 20.25 5.62 -16.96
CA LEU A 11 19.69 6.92 -16.60
C LEU A 11 18.19 6.83 -16.26
N ALA A 12 17.41 6.05 -17.01
CA ALA A 12 16.00 5.81 -16.70
C ALA A 12 15.82 5.05 -15.37
N LEU A 13 16.70 4.09 -15.06
CA LEU A 13 16.69 3.37 -13.78
C LEU A 13 17.00 4.30 -12.60
N VAL A 14 17.96 5.22 -12.76
CA VAL A 14 18.32 6.22 -11.74
C VAL A 14 17.18 7.20 -11.48
N MET A 15 16.50 7.69 -12.53
CA MET A 15 15.37 8.62 -12.36
C MET A 15 14.15 7.97 -11.68
N ALA A 16 13.94 6.66 -11.85
CA ALA A 16 12.87 5.94 -11.16
C ALA A 16 13.09 5.80 -9.64
N ALA A 17 14.32 6.00 -9.15
CA ALA A 17 14.67 5.84 -7.74
C ALA A 17 14.39 7.09 -6.87
N VAL A 18 14.01 8.22 -7.46
CA VAL A 18 13.88 9.53 -6.76
C VAL A 18 12.44 10.02 -6.65
N CYS A 19 11.45 9.17 -6.90
CA CYS A 19 10.05 9.54 -6.71
C CYS A 19 9.66 9.35 -5.24
N GLU A 20 9.86 10.40 -4.44
CA GLU A 20 9.21 10.53 -3.14
C GLU A 20 7.77 11.02 -3.34
N GLY A 21 6.85 10.42 -2.60
CA GLY A 21 5.45 10.84 -2.54
C GLY A 21 4.95 10.68 -1.12
N ASN A 22 3.78 11.23 -0.85
CA ASN A 22 3.12 11.11 0.46
C ASN A 22 2.50 9.73 0.60
N THR A 23 3.37 8.74 0.63
CA THR A 23 3.08 7.35 0.84
C THR A 23 4.19 6.73 1.67
N GLU A 24 3.81 6.03 2.71
CA GLU A 24 4.70 5.21 3.49
C GLU A 24 4.40 3.75 3.20
N LYS A 25 5.44 2.91 3.16
CA LYS A 25 5.32 1.55 2.63
C LYS A 25 6.07 0.54 3.49
N SER A 26 5.38 -0.57 3.79
CA SER A 26 6.00 -1.76 4.38
C SER A 26 5.73 -2.99 3.50
N ILE A 27 6.73 -3.85 3.32
CA ILE A 27 6.61 -5.10 2.55
C ILE A 27 6.92 -6.26 3.48
N PHE A 28 6.04 -7.25 3.51
CA PHE A 28 6.19 -8.41 4.38
C PHE A 28 5.73 -9.70 3.69
N LEU A 29 6.10 -10.83 4.29
CA LEU A 29 5.61 -12.15 3.92
C LEU A 29 4.57 -12.59 4.93
N ALA A 30 3.42 -13.06 4.45
CA ALA A 30 2.38 -13.58 5.33
C ALA A 30 2.86 -14.87 6.03
N PRO A 31 2.59 -15.01 7.34
CA PRO A 31 3.04 -16.15 8.13
C PRO A 31 2.31 -17.42 7.75
N ALA A 32 2.75 -18.55 8.30
CA ALA A 32 1.97 -19.78 8.29
C ALA A 32 0.60 -19.56 8.97
N THR A 33 -0.36 -20.41 8.66
CA THR A 33 -1.64 -20.37 9.35
C THR A 33 -1.45 -20.73 10.82
N VAL A 34 -2.13 -20.00 11.70
CA VAL A 34 -2.21 -20.29 13.13
C VAL A 34 -3.63 -20.72 13.48
N ASN A 35 -3.77 -21.63 14.43
CA ASN A 35 -5.08 -21.98 14.94
C ASN A 35 -5.61 -20.83 15.81
N ILE A 36 -6.67 -20.17 15.37
CA ILE A 36 -7.31 -19.08 16.12
C ILE A 36 -8.37 -19.72 17.01
N PRO A 37 -8.19 -19.69 18.35
CA PRO A 37 -9.15 -20.29 19.27
C PRO A 37 -10.53 -19.67 19.07
N ALA A 38 -11.55 -20.51 18.92
CA ALA A 38 -12.95 -20.04 18.92
C ALA A 38 -13.42 -19.58 20.32
N GLN A 39 -12.62 -19.83 21.37
CA GLN A 39 -12.91 -19.50 22.76
C GLN A 39 -12.39 -18.10 23.10
N GLN A 40 -13.18 -17.35 23.87
CA GLN A 40 -12.90 -15.95 24.22
C GLN A 40 -11.60 -15.79 25.04
N PRO A 41 -10.88 -14.66 24.91
CA PRO A 41 -11.20 -13.52 24.04
C PRO A 41 -10.79 -13.76 22.58
N THR A 42 -11.74 -13.59 21.65
CA THR A 42 -11.46 -13.70 20.22
C THR A 42 -10.77 -12.43 19.71
N LEU A 43 -10.02 -12.53 18.63
CA LEU A 43 -9.37 -11.38 17.99
C LEU A 43 -10.38 -10.30 17.55
N GLU A 44 -11.61 -10.74 17.23
CA GLU A 44 -12.75 -9.86 16.96
C GLU A 44 -13.13 -8.97 18.15
N ALA A 45 -12.90 -9.43 19.39
CA ALA A 45 -13.20 -8.67 20.60
C ALA A 45 -12.31 -7.42 20.75
N LEU A 46 -11.16 -7.37 20.05
CA LEU A 46 -10.33 -6.17 19.99
C LEU A 46 -11.00 -5.03 19.19
N GLY A 47 -12.00 -5.34 18.35
CA GLY A 47 -12.72 -4.34 17.57
C GLY A 47 -11.84 -3.58 16.56
N LEU A 48 -10.74 -4.18 16.10
CA LEU A 48 -9.82 -3.56 15.14
C LEU A 48 -10.44 -3.53 13.74
N ASP A 49 -10.07 -2.50 12.97
CA ASP A 49 -10.40 -2.46 11.55
C ASP A 49 -9.58 -3.51 10.78
N VAL A 50 -10.26 -4.26 9.90
CA VAL A 50 -9.70 -5.46 9.27
C VAL A 50 -9.46 -5.26 7.78
N LEU A 51 -8.21 -5.48 7.34
CA LEU A 51 -7.80 -5.59 5.95
C LEU A 51 -7.65 -7.07 5.56
N THR A 52 -8.15 -7.42 4.38
CA THR A 52 -8.02 -8.77 3.82
C THR A 52 -7.63 -8.69 2.35
N PRO A 53 -7.19 -9.78 1.70
CA PRO A 53 -6.93 -9.76 0.26
C PRO A 53 -8.16 -9.43 -0.61
N THR A 54 -9.37 -9.51 -0.06
CA THR A 54 -10.62 -9.11 -0.74
C THR A 54 -11.06 -7.70 -0.36
N ARG A 55 -10.77 -7.25 0.86
CA ARG A 55 -10.92 -5.87 1.34
C ARG A 55 -9.56 -5.24 1.48
N THR A 56 -8.99 -4.85 0.34
CA THR A 56 -7.61 -4.38 0.23
C THR A 56 -7.41 -2.94 0.67
N SER A 57 -8.46 -2.19 1.01
CA SER A 57 -8.30 -0.79 1.40
C SER A 57 -9.29 -0.33 2.46
N ILE A 58 -8.82 0.57 3.32
CA ILE A 58 -9.58 1.29 4.33
C ILE A 58 -9.19 2.76 4.26
N ARG A 59 -10.20 3.63 4.20
CA ARG A 59 -10.06 5.08 4.37
C ARG A 59 -10.45 5.45 5.80
N SER A 60 -9.56 6.10 6.54
CA SER A 60 -9.81 6.46 7.95
C SER A 60 -9.05 7.73 8.35
N HIS A 61 -9.45 8.32 9.47
CA HIS A 61 -8.72 9.43 10.10
C HIS A 61 -7.83 8.85 11.21
N LEU A 62 -6.52 9.04 11.09
CA LEU A 62 -5.56 8.64 12.11
C LEU A 62 -5.23 9.82 13.01
N ASN A 63 -5.31 9.60 14.31
CA ASN A 63 -4.78 10.57 15.27
C ASN A 63 -3.27 10.62 15.10
N ALA A 64 -2.73 11.84 15.01
CA ALA A 64 -1.31 12.10 15.03
C ALA A 64 -0.98 12.93 16.28
N SER A 65 0.28 12.88 16.70
CA SER A 65 0.78 13.74 17.78
C SER A 65 2.18 14.23 17.44
N PHE A 66 2.59 15.35 18.01
CA PHE A 66 3.98 15.77 17.88
C PHE A 66 4.90 14.77 18.60
N PRO A 67 6.09 14.48 18.04
CA PRO A 67 7.13 13.75 18.75
C PRO A 67 7.45 14.45 20.09
N ASP A 68 7.46 13.69 21.18
CA ASP A 68 7.87 14.21 22.49
C ASP A 68 9.00 13.35 23.09
N ALA A 69 9.49 13.75 24.26
CA ALA A 69 10.58 13.05 24.94
C ALA A 69 10.21 11.62 25.39
N GLY A 70 8.92 11.26 25.43
CA GLY A 70 8.42 9.94 25.82
C GLY A 70 7.98 9.04 24.66
N SER A 71 7.66 9.61 23.50
CA SER A 71 7.29 8.94 22.27
C SER A 71 7.78 9.75 21.07
N ALA A 72 8.95 9.38 20.55
CA ALA A 72 9.54 10.01 19.36
C ALA A 72 8.74 9.74 18.07
N VAL A 73 7.72 8.87 18.13
CA VAL A 73 7.12 8.24 16.94
C VAL A 73 5.63 8.57 16.78
N GLY A 74 5.09 9.44 17.63
CA GLY A 74 3.70 9.91 17.52
C GLY A 74 2.65 8.92 18.06
N SER A 75 1.44 9.00 17.53
CA SER A 75 0.27 8.24 18.00
C SER A 75 0.10 6.91 17.28
N ALA A 76 -0.21 5.85 18.02
CA ALA A 76 -0.37 4.49 17.48
C ALA A 76 -1.83 4.16 17.12
N THR A 77 -2.04 3.67 15.90
CA THR A 77 -3.30 3.06 15.45
C THR A 77 -3.05 1.62 15.05
N TRP A 78 -3.92 0.71 15.48
CA TRP A 78 -3.80 -0.72 15.17
C TRP A 78 -4.89 -1.23 14.22
N PHE A 79 -4.47 -2.12 13.34
CA PHE A 79 -5.31 -2.81 12.36
C PHE A 79 -5.04 -4.31 12.37
N LEU A 80 -6.03 -5.07 11.93
CA LEU A 80 -5.93 -6.51 11.74
C LEU A 80 -5.72 -6.83 10.26
N LEU A 81 -4.70 -7.62 9.94
CA LEU A 81 -4.50 -8.21 8.62
C LEU A 81 -4.95 -9.67 8.69
N ASP A 82 -6.08 -9.99 8.06
CA ASP A 82 -6.72 -11.31 8.16
C ASP A 82 -6.83 -11.99 6.79
N ASP A 83 -7.03 -13.31 6.82
CA ASP A 83 -7.19 -14.18 5.65
C ASP A 83 -6.06 -14.04 4.62
N LEU A 84 -4.83 -13.83 5.11
CA LEU A 84 -3.65 -13.75 4.25
C LEU A 84 -3.33 -15.11 3.65
N ARG A 85 -2.68 -15.14 2.48
CA ARG A 85 -2.18 -16.39 1.92
C ARG A 85 -0.77 -16.66 2.45
N PRO A 86 -0.52 -17.81 3.12
CA PRO A 86 0.80 -18.12 3.65
C PRO A 86 1.90 -18.01 2.59
N SER A 87 3.05 -17.45 2.97
CA SER A 87 4.22 -17.25 2.10
C SER A 87 3.97 -16.34 0.88
N GLN A 88 2.82 -15.68 0.79
CA GLN A 88 2.59 -14.62 -0.17
C GLN A 88 3.18 -13.31 0.35
N ARG A 89 3.82 -12.55 -0.54
CA ARG A 89 4.31 -11.21 -0.28
C ARG A 89 3.18 -10.20 -0.42
N TYR A 90 3.15 -9.24 0.49
CA TYR A 90 2.20 -8.13 0.47
C TYR A 90 2.94 -6.80 0.58
N GLU A 91 2.44 -5.80 -0.13
CA GLU A 91 2.80 -4.39 0.03
C GLU A 91 1.69 -3.71 0.83
N LEU A 92 2.04 -3.12 1.96
CA LEU A 92 1.16 -2.26 2.71
C LEU A 92 1.56 -0.81 2.44
N ARG A 93 0.57 0.04 2.14
CA ARG A 93 0.75 1.46 1.90
C ARG A 93 -0.17 2.27 2.78
N VAL A 94 0.35 3.37 3.31
CA VAL A 94 -0.45 4.47 3.90
C VAL A 94 -0.24 5.67 3.01
N CYS A 95 -1.31 6.20 2.42
CA CYS A 95 -1.28 7.37 1.54
C CYS A 95 -2.04 8.54 2.18
N TRP A 96 -1.52 9.76 2.08
CA TRP A 96 -2.16 10.95 2.67
C TRP A 96 -2.01 12.20 1.80
N ALA A 97 -2.77 13.24 2.13
CA ALA A 97 -2.75 14.50 1.41
C ALA A 97 -1.48 15.32 1.72
N ALA A 98 -0.92 15.97 0.69
CA ALA A 98 0.25 16.85 0.84
C ALA A 98 0.02 18.07 1.74
N THR A 99 -1.23 18.43 1.98
CA THR A 99 -1.62 19.54 2.83
C THR A 99 -1.64 19.18 4.32
N GLN A 100 -1.36 17.92 4.69
CA GLN A 100 -1.28 17.46 6.08
C GLN A 100 0.08 16.78 6.33
N PRO A 101 1.18 17.55 6.48
CA PRO A 101 2.52 17.01 6.71
C PRO A 101 2.55 16.12 7.95
N THR A 102 2.83 14.85 7.74
CA THR A 102 2.79 13.81 8.77
C THR A 102 3.82 12.76 8.39
N ASP A 103 4.64 12.38 9.36
CA ASP A 103 5.55 11.26 9.23
C ASP A 103 4.85 10.00 9.74
N PHE A 104 4.99 8.91 8.98
CA PHE A 104 4.33 7.64 9.27
C PHE A 104 5.36 6.53 9.43
N ILE A 105 5.13 5.63 10.39
CA ILE A 105 5.89 4.37 10.50
C ILE A 105 4.91 3.20 10.51
N LEU A 106 5.19 2.20 9.68
CA LEU A 106 4.36 1.02 9.47
C LEU A 106 5.08 -0.23 9.97
N ASP A 107 4.63 -0.75 11.10
CA ASP A 107 5.13 -2.00 11.66
C ASP A 107 4.11 -3.12 11.47
N VAL A 108 4.57 -4.25 10.93
CA VAL A 108 3.74 -5.45 10.76
C VAL A 108 4.30 -6.56 11.65
N TYR A 109 3.46 -7.09 12.54
CA TYR A 109 3.85 -8.08 13.53
C TYR A 109 3.01 -9.36 13.44
N PRO A 110 3.64 -10.54 13.55
CA PRO A 110 2.94 -11.77 13.89
C PRO A 110 2.23 -11.63 15.25
N LEU A 111 1.13 -12.36 15.44
CA LEU A 111 0.34 -12.29 16.67
C LEU A 111 1.16 -12.66 17.92
N GLU A 112 1.95 -13.72 17.83
CA GLU A 112 2.86 -14.19 18.89
C GLU A 112 3.81 -13.08 19.38
N LYS A 113 4.42 -12.35 18.45
CA LYS A 113 5.37 -11.28 18.77
C LYS A 113 4.72 -10.14 19.55
N VAL A 114 3.48 -9.78 19.20
CA VAL A 114 2.74 -8.75 19.94
C VAL A 114 2.46 -9.26 21.35
N TRP A 115 2.05 -10.51 21.53
CA TRP A 115 1.73 -11.10 22.85
C TRP A 115 2.94 -11.40 23.74
N GLU A 116 4.13 -11.49 23.15
CA GLU A 116 5.38 -11.68 23.91
C GLU A 116 6.07 -10.37 24.27
N THR A 117 5.69 -9.25 23.64
CA THR A 117 6.36 -7.95 23.82
C THR A 117 5.50 -6.99 24.64
N PRO A 118 5.85 -6.71 25.91
CA PRO A 118 5.01 -5.90 26.81
C PRO A 118 4.63 -4.53 26.23
N ASP A 119 5.57 -3.84 25.59
CA ASP A 119 5.34 -2.51 25.00
C ASP A 119 4.31 -2.54 23.86
N LEU A 120 4.29 -3.62 23.07
CA LEU A 120 3.33 -3.78 21.97
C LEU A 120 1.93 -4.07 22.51
N ILE A 121 1.80 -4.92 23.53
CA ILE A 121 0.53 -5.19 24.21
C ILE A 121 -0.01 -3.90 24.84
N ALA A 122 0.83 -3.17 25.56
CA ALA A 122 0.44 -1.91 26.20
C ALA A 122 -0.04 -0.88 25.17
N SER A 123 0.67 -0.76 24.04
CA SER A 123 0.26 0.10 22.92
C SER A 123 -1.09 -0.32 22.33
N LEU A 124 -1.29 -1.62 22.07
CA LEU A 124 -2.55 -2.13 21.54
C LEU A 124 -3.71 -1.92 22.52
N ALA A 125 -3.51 -2.24 23.80
CA ALA A 125 -4.53 -2.06 24.83
C ALA A 125 -4.92 -0.58 24.99
N SER A 126 -3.94 0.34 24.97
CA SER A 126 -4.19 1.78 24.99
C SER A 126 -5.03 2.23 23.79
N TYR A 127 -4.74 1.74 22.59
CA TYR A 127 -5.54 2.03 21.40
C TYR A 127 -6.97 1.50 21.52
N VAL A 128 -7.16 0.25 21.94
CA VAL A 128 -8.49 -0.36 22.12
C VAL A 128 -9.31 0.41 23.17
N GLU A 129 -8.71 0.77 24.31
CA GLU A 129 -9.35 1.56 25.36
C GLU A 129 -9.75 2.96 24.86
N SER A 130 -8.87 3.63 24.12
CA SER A 130 -9.15 4.95 23.54
C SER A 130 -10.39 4.91 22.62
N ARG A 131 -10.55 3.84 21.83
CA ARG A 131 -11.74 3.63 20.99
C ARG A 131 -12.99 3.34 21.80
N ALA A 132 -12.89 2.51 22.84
CA ALA A 132 -14.01 2.21 23.72
C ALA A 132 -14.54 3.49 24.39
N SER A 133 -13.65 4.37 24.85
CA SER A 133 -14.03 5.64 25.48
C SER A 133 -14.73 6.63 24.53
N LEU A 134 -14.42 6.59 23.22
CA LEU A 134 -15.05 7.43 22.20
C LEU A 134 -16.46 6.96 21.80
N GLY A 135 -16.92 5.79 22.27
CA GLY A 135 -18.23 5.24 21.90
C GLY A 135 -18.37 4.87 20.42
N THR A 136 -17.27 4.81 19.66
CA THR A 136 -17.25 4.48 18.22
C THR A 136 -17.44 2.97 18.01
N THR A 137 -18.63 2.48 18.31
CA THR A 137 -19.23 1.30 17.67
C THR A 137 -20.12 1.77 16.53
N GLN A 138 -19.53 2.46 15.55
CA GLN A 138 -20.15 2.61 14.23
C GLN A 138 -19.32 1.83 13.21
N PRO A 139 -19.87 0.78 12.58
CA PRO A 139 -19.28 0.26 11.36
C PRO A 139 -19.34 1.36 10.32
N VAL A 140 -18.20 1.68 9.71
CA VAL A 140 -18.14 2.65 8.61
C VAL A 140 -18.92 2.05 7.44
N ASP A 141 -20.13 2.55 7.24
CA ASP A 141 -21.02 2.14 6.16
C ASP A 141 -20.36 2.38 4.80
N ALA A 142 -20.39 1.30 4.02
CA ALA A 142 -20.15 1.28 2.60
C ALA A 142 -21.10 2.24 1.88
N SER A 143 -20.64 3.46 1.62
CA SER A 143 -21.24 4.33 0.60
C SER A 143 -20.69 3.95 -0.77
N SER A 144 -21.09 2.77 -1.25
CA SER A 144 -20.95 2.36 -2.65
C SER A 144 -22.29 1.81 -3.12
N THR A 145 -22.99 2.63 -3.89
CA THR A 145 -23.97 2.32 -4.93
C THR A 145 -24.56 0.91 -4.91
N ALA A 146 -25.83 0.84 -4.50
CA ALA A 146 -26.64 -0.37 -4.51
C ALA A 146 -26.78 -0.97 -5.92
N THR A 147 -26.11 -2.11 -6.14
CA THR A 147 -26.63 -3.19 -6.98
C THR A 147 -26.42 -4.51 -6.25
N GLY A 148 -27.51 -5.00 -5.65
CA GLY A 148 -27.79 -6.37 -5.20
C GLY A 148 -26.62 -7.31 -4.91
N GLY A 149 -26.16 -7.35 -3.67
CA GLY A 149 -25.35 -8.43 -3.12
C GLY A 149 -25.70 -8.61 -1.64
N LYS A 150 -26.38 -9.71 -1.32
CA LYS A 150 -26.89 -10.01 0.03
C LYS A 150 -25.77 -9.93 1.06
N THR A 151 -25.96 -9.06 2.05
CA THR A 151 -25.22 -8.97 3.30
C THR A 151 -25.22 -10.32 4.02
N HIS A 152 -24.08 -11.02 4.04
CA HIS A 152 -23.81 -12.08 5.00
C HIS A 152 -23.13 -11.50 6.25
N GLY A 153 -23.87 -10.64 6.96
CA GLY A 153 -23.68 -10.46 8.39
C GLY A 153 -24.49 -11.54 9.11
N ARG A 154 -23.88 -12.68 9.39
CA ARG A 154 -24.45 -13.67 10.31
C ARG A 154 -23.31 -14.33 11.04
N GLY A 155 -23.32 -14.18 12.36
CA GLY A 155 -22.42 -14.86 13.28
C GLY A 155 -22.29 -16.32 12.87
N ARG A 156 -21.12 -16.65 12.34
CA ARG A 156 -20.70 -18.01 12.11
C ARG A 156 -19.71 -18.25 13.23
N THR A 157 -20.13 -19.03 14.22
CA THR A 157 -19.21 -19.80 15.05
C THR A 157 -18.28 -20.53 14.08
N ARG A 158 -17.14 -19.91 13.78
CA ARG A 158 -16.08 -20.51 12.98
C ARG A 158 -15.51 -21.58 13.93
N PRO A 159 -15.61 -22.88 13.62
CA PRO A 159 -14.81 -23.86 14.36
C PRO A 159 -13.35 -23.41 14.23
N ASP A 160 -12.51 -23.73 15.23
CA ASP A 160 -11.06 -23.54 15.24
C ASP A 160 -10.52 -23.41 13.83
N SER A 161 -10.26 -22.17 13.42
CA SER A 161 -9.95 -21.86 12.04
C SER A 161 -8.48 -21.52 11.97
N GLU A 162 -7.79 -22.30 11.15
CA GLU A 162 -6.50 -21.93 10.65
C GLU A 162 -6.65 -20.70 9.74
N ALA A 163 -5.98 -19.62 10.10
CA ALA A 163 -5.89 -18.41 9.28
C ALA A 163 -4.49 -17.82 9.42
N SER A 164 -3.98 -17.21 8.34
CA SER A 164 -2.74 -16.44 8.38
C SER A 164 -3.08 -15.00 8.73
N VAL A 165 -2.64 -14.58 9.90
CA VAL A 165 -3.07 -13.33 10.53
C VAL A 165 -1.87 -12.56 11.07
N MET A 166 -1.92 -11.24 10.94
CA MET A 166 -0.92 -10.32 11.47
C MET A 166 -1.60 -9.07 12.03
N LEU A 167 -0.88 -8.36 12.90
CA LEU A 167 -1.28 -7.05 13.39
C LEU A 167 -0.42 -5.97 12.74
N LEU A 168 -1.07 -4.91 12.29
CA LEU A 168 -0.43 -3.72 11.76
C LEU A 168 -0.52 -2.61 12.80
N ARG A 169 0.62 -2.01 13.14
CA ARG A 169 0.70 -0.74 13.87
C ARG A 169 1.13 0.38 12.92
N VAL A 170 0.30 1.41 12.85
CA VAL A 170 0.60 2.66 12.14
C VAL A 170 0.88 3.73 13.19
N LEU A 171 2.09 4.26 13.18
CA LEU A 171 2.50 5.39 14.02
C LEU A 171 2.43 6.66 13.18
N ALA A 172 1.77 7.70 13.70
CA ALA A 172 1.57 8.96 13.00
C ALA A 172 2.12 10.12 13.84
N ALA A 173 3.15 10.79 13.33
CA ALA A 173 3.78 11.94 13.94
C ALA A 173 3.54 13.19 13.09
N ALA A 174 3.06 14.27 13.71
CA ALA A 174 2.90 15.54 13.00
C ALA A 174 4.27 16.11 12.61
N ASP A 175 4.45 16.44 11.32
CA ASP A 175 5.72 16.96 10.78
C ASP A 175 5.54 18.37 10.21
N TYR A 176 5.11 19.29 11.07
CA TYR A 176 5.00 20.71 10.72
C TYR A 176 5.23 21.61 11.92
N TYR A 177 5.49 22.89 11.64
CA TYR A 177 5.53 23.94 12.64
C TYR A 177 4.58 25.06 12.25
N SER A 178 3.75 25.51 13.20
CA SER A 178 2.81 26.61 13.02
C SER A 178 3.04 27.70 14.06
N HIS A 179 2.70 28.93 13.69
CA HIS A 179 2.67 30.06 14.64
C HIS A 179 1.36 30.07 15.44
N ASP A 180 0.36 29.31 14.99
CA ASP A 180 -0.87 29.10 15.73
C ASP A 180 -0.62 28.10 16.87
N ALA A 181 -0.66 28.60 18.10
CA ALA A 181 -0.44 27.81 19.30
C ALA A 181 -1.50 26.71 19.48
N VAL A 182 -2.72 26.88 18.94
CA VAL A 182 -3.78 25.88 19.05
C VAL A 182 -3.41 24.65 18.22
N VAL A 183 -2.93 24.86 16.99
CA VAL A 183 -2.54 23.77 16.09
C VAL A 183 -1.27 23.07 16.59
N MET A 184 -0.36 23.81 17.22
CA MET A 184 0.83 23.23 17.86
C MET A 184 0.55 22.46 19.16
N THR A 185 -0.64 22.59 19.74
CA THR A 185 -1.03 21.87 20.97
C THR A 185 -2.04 20.76 20.72
N ARG A 186 -2.89 20.89 19.69
CA ARG A 186 -3.84 19.88 19.27
C ARG A 186 -3.66 19.60 17.78
N VAL A 187 -3.09 18.45 17.49
CA VAL A 187 -2.91 17.96 16.13
C VAL A 187 -4.25 17.42 15.62
N ASP A 188 -4.63 17.86 14.43
CA ASP A 188 -5.82 17.35 13.75
C ASP A 188 -5.57 15.93 13.18
N PRO A 189 -6.57 15.04 13.22
CA PRO A 189 -6.46 13.74 12.60
C PRO A 189 -6.19 13.83 11.09
N VAL A 190 -5.38 12.90 10.59
CA VAL A 190 -4.94 12.87 9.19
C VAL A 190 -5.78 11.87 8.43
N LEU A 191 -6.41 12.31 7.33
CA LEU A 191 -7.15 11.40 6.46
C LEU A 191 -6.18 10.58 5.63
N VAL A 192 -6.22 9.25 5.81
CA VAL A 192 -5.35 8.32 5.11
C VAL A 192 -6.12 7.26 4.36
N ASP A 193 -5.51 6.77 3.29
CA ASP A 193 -5.87 5.51 2.63
C ASP A 193 -4.84 4.45 2.98
N ILE A 194 -5.27 3.43 3.73
CA ILE A 194 -4.46 2.25 4.02
C ILE A 194 -4.80 1.19 3.00
N ILE A 195 -3.78 0.64 2.33
CA ILE A 195 -3.94 -0.30 1.21
C ILE A 195 -3.04 -1.51 1.44
N LEU A 196 -3.64 -2.71 1.43
CA LEU A 196 -2.98 -4.01 1.42
C LEU A 196 -3.01 -4.59 0.00
N ASP A 197 -1.86 -4.59 -0.68
CA ASP A 197 -1.72 -5.06 -2.06
C ASP A 197 -0.94 -6.39 -2.12
N PRO A 198 -1.57 -7.50 -2.55
CA PRO A 198 -0.88 -8.77 -2.75
C PRO A 198 0.10 -8.71 -3.92
N TYR A 199 1.25 -9.37 -3.80
CA TYR A 199 2.14 -9.57 -4.94
C TYR A 199 1.65 -10.71 -5.82
N LEU A 200 1.75 -10.51 -7.13
CA LEU A 200 1.63 -11.56 -8.12
C LEU A 200 2.97 -12.29 -8.26
N LEU A 201 2.95 -13.62 -8.07
CA LEU A 201 4.13 -14.48 -8.09
C LEU A 201 5.26 -14.03 -7.14
N ASN A 202 4.93 -13.25 -6.10
CA ASN A 202 5.89 -12.61 -5.19
C ASN A 202 6.91 -11.67 -5.86
N VAL A 203 6.68 -11.22 -7.10
CA VAL A 203 7.61 -10.33 -7.83
C VAL A 203 7.08 -8.90 -7.93
N VAL A 204 5.83 -8.72 -8.35
CA VAL A 204 5.23 -7.38 -8.56
C VAL A 204 3.92 -7.22 -7.77
N PRO A 205 3.62 -6.02 -7.23
CA PRO A 205 2.31 -5.75 -6.64
C PRO A 205 1.19 -5.94 -7.67
N GLN A 206 0.06 -6.51 -7.26
CA GLN A 206 -1.05 -6.80 -8.17
C GLN A 206 -1.65 -5.51 -8.76
N SER A 207 -1.70 -4.42 -8.00
CA SER A 207 -2.18 -3.13 -8.51
C SER A 207 -1.32 -2.54 -9.65
N LEU A 208 -0.05 -2.98 -9.78
CA LEU A 208 0.86 -2.52 -10.83
C LEU A 208 0.64 -3.27 -12.16
N ALA A 209 -0.01 -4.43 -12.14
CA ALA A 209 -0.15 -5.28 -13.33
C ALA A 209 -0.83 -4.57 -14.52
N PRO A 210 -1.94 -3.82 -14.36
CA PRO A 210 -2.56 -3.08 -15.46
C PRO A 210 -1.61 -2.05 -16.09
N THR A 211 -0.82 -1.36 -15.26
CA THR A 211 0.17 -0.38 -15.71
C THR A 211 1.28 -1.03 -16.53
N VAL A 212 1.80 -2.18 -16.09
CA VAL A 212 2.84 -2.93 -16.82
C VAL A 212 2.30 -3.39 -18.18
N VAL A 213 1.07 -3.93 -18.22
CA VAL A 213 0.43 -4.34 -19.47
C VAL A 213 0.27 -3.15 -20.41
N TYR A 214 -0.26 -2.03 -19.90
CA TYR A 214 -0.43 -0.81 -20.68
C TYR A 214 0.90 -0.30 -21.27
N MET A 215 1.94 -0.17 -20.44
CA MET A 215 3.26 0.29 -20.89
C MET A 215 3.88 -0.63 -21.94
N THR A 216 3.70 -1.95 -21.79
CA THR A 216 4.18 -2.94 -22.77
C THR A 216 3.49 -2.76 -24.13
N LEU A 217 2.17 -2.54 -24.13
CA LEU A 217 1.41 -2.30 -25.36
C LEU A 217 1.86 -1.00 -26.06
N VAL A 218 1.96 0.10 -25.31
CA VAL A 218 2.39 1.39 -25.84
C VAL A 218 3.81 1.31 -26.41
N ALA A 219 4.74 0.69 -25.68
CA ALA A 219 6.12 0.50 -26.14
C ALA A 219 6.18 -0.35 -27.42
N GLY A 220 5.40 -1.44 -27.50
CA GLY A 220 5.33 -2.29 -28.68
C GLY A 220 4.82 -1.55 -29.92
N LEU A 221 3.77 -0.73 -29.76
CA LEU A 221 3.23 0.10 -30.83
C LEU A 221 4.22 1.16 -31.31
N ALA A 222 4.88 1.85 -30.38
CA ALA A 222 5.90 2.85 -30.70
C ALA A 222 7.08 2.21 -31.45
N TRP A 223 7.53 1.04 -31.02
CA TRP A 223 8.59 0.28 -31.70
C TRP A 223 8.18 -0.14 -33.12
N ALA A 224 6.97 -0.66 -33.30
CA ALA A 224 6.46 -1.03 -34.62
C ALA A 224 6.37 0.17 -35.57
N LEU A 225 5.91 1.34 -35.08
CA LEU A 225 5.84 2.56 -35.85
C LEU A 225 7.24 3.07 -36.24
N ALA A 226 8.19 3.08 -35.30
CA ALA A 226 9.58 3.45 -35.56
C ALA A 226 10.21 2.55 -36.63
N GLN A 227 9.94 1.24 -36.58
CA GLN A 227 10.42 0.29 -37.58
C GLN A 227 9.84 0.57 -38.97
N ARG A 228 8.54 0.87 -39.06
CA ARG A 228 7.90 1.24 -40.32
C ARG A 228 8.51 2.51 -40.89
N ILE A 229 8.65 3.57 -40.10
CA ILE A 229 9.26 4.84 -40.53
C ILE A 229 10.68 4.60 -41.04
N ARG A 230 11.49 3.83 -40.29
CA ARG A 230 12.86 3.49 -40.70
C ARG A 230 12.88 2.77 -42.04
N ASN A 231 12.00 1.78 -42.22
CA ASN A 231 11.92 1.03 -43.47
C ASN A 231 11.47 1.91 -44.65
N HIS A 232 10.51 2.84 -44.42
CA HIS A 232 10.10 3.82 -45.44
C HIS A 232 11.21 4.80 -45.80
N LEU A 233 11.95 5.34 -44.83
CA LEU A 233 13.08 6.22 -45.08
C LEU A 233 14.18 5.51 -45.89
N LEU A 234 14.50 4.26 -45.52
CA LEU A 234 15.47 3.45 -46.27
C LEU A 234 15.02 3.24 -47.73
N ALA A 235 13.74 2.95 -47.95
CA ALA A 235 13.17 2.79 -49.29
C ALA A 235 13.24 4.08 -50.14
N LEU A 236 13.06 5.25 -49.52
CA LEU A 236 13.21 6.53 -50.22
C LEU A 236 14.67 6.82 -50.59
N THR A 237 15.62 6.49 -49.72
CA THR A 237 17.05 6.70 -49.98
C THR A 237 17.65 5.74 -51.01
N SER A 238 17.08 4.56 -51.20
CA SER A 238 17.53 3.60 -52.22
C SER A 238 16.99 3.89 -53.63
N SER A 239 16.01 4.80 -53.75
CA SER A 239 15.33 5.10 -55.01
C SER A 239 16.10 6.00 -56.02
N PRO A 240 17.01 6.94 -55.66
CA PRO A 240 17.64 7.81 -56.66
C PRO A 240 18.86 7.19 -57.39
N GLY A 241 19.43 6.09 -56.88
CA GLY A 241 20.70 5.54 -57.39
C GLY A 241 20.59 4.48 -58.49
N GLN A 242 19.40 3.95 -58.77
CA GLN A 242 19.23 2.85 -59.72
C GLN A 242 18.98 3.29 -61.17
N ALA A 243 18.66 4.57 -61.40
CA ALA A 243 18.47 5.12 -62.75
C ALA A 243 19.79 5.40 -63.50
N VAL A 244 20.92 5.57 -62.80
CA VAL A 244 22.21 5.93 -63.44
C VAL A 244 23.00 4.70 -63.90
N LYS A 245 22.77 3.50 -63.33
CA LYS A 245 23.44 2.25 -63.75
C LYS A 245 22.81 1.53 -64.95
N LYS A 246 21.69 2.02 -65.49
CA LYS A 246 21.06 1.49 -66.72
C LYS A 246 21.34 2.34 -67.96
N ALA A 247 22.06 3.45 -67.83
CA ALA A 247 22.37 4.38 -68.91
C ALA A 247 23.86 4.41 -69.29
N MET A 248 24.64 3.41 -68.86
CA MET A 248 26.03 3.21 -69.27
C MET A 248 26.24 1.79 -69.76
#